data_AF-A0A812Q4H3-F1
#
_entry.id   AF-A0A812Q4H3-F1
#
_cell.length_a   1.000
_cell.length_b   1.000
_cell.length_c   1.000
_cell.angle_alpha   90.00
_cell.angle_beta   90.00
_cell.angle_gamma   90.00
#
_symmetry.space_group_name_H-M   'P 1'
#
loop_
_entity.id
_entity.type
_entity.pdbx_description
1 polymer ?
#
loop_
_entity_poly.entity_id
_entity_poly.type
_entity_poly.pdbx_seq_one_letter_code
_entity_poly.pdbx_strand_id
1 'polypeptide(L)'
;MPKESSGHLEVPTNVMDMWEAAGTQRDALFSMWAKSGGVKAVLIERVTIMSKKTRSQKLVVKGGFYSRDDMKSEQRIEKIVKWAESKGLTRPCEYDSDVTEYWVNTRTEGTLTKEDLEEISRQKEYEGSGGTDLEMKPLVHTDGFNLDPADPMLGMSQQMEGDTRKPVATQVNEYLRETLRAKNSLQNFLDRLRTAAGSDGAHQESIRKLETVYRELDNTYDELADAKAEGRTGGFTELTNDCEMCFKKAQKLMSKAATLEAANKMLRKRRHELLQSAALCNLGDEIPTGISEMAYLLARKYAKGAWDLVPAKDLVVDAKAASRRDPCEVLGRLAKCKESSADAPVYQIFRDNGMTMGINFSYAKVGSIERFPYIDPRDLVEQIADKGFFHRVLGLRVEVAEKSLIKFWDTFRLLHPRHPIFDQYMDMQHVIPYYFHGDGGRGFKKEAVDIFSMIPCLGSGSRKRPVHLAGSKAKRSYDETNEDCTLGINLRGITATTRFLFTVLGSLVAKNHPDAFDGIAELWGKRLQSLFLEGFWAHGNTWRIAIVGFTGDSPFVKKIAHMTRSFHNVRKAASSKRNQPGCCMMLLALSSWLSNRR
;
A
#
# COMPACT_ATOMS: atom_id res chain seq x y z
N MET A 1 -41.01 -15.65 -12.13
CA MET A 1 -40.57 -16.84 -11.38
C MET A 1 -39.06 -16.96 -11.47
N PRO A 2 -38.31 -16.77 -10.38
CA PRO A 2 -36.89 -17.12 -10.31
C PRO A 2 -36.72 -18.63 -10.05
N LYS A 3 -35.65 -19.22 -10.59
CA LYS A 3 -35.30 -20.64 -10.34
C LYS A 3 -34.63 -20.78 -8.97
N GLU A 4 -35.14 -21.71 -8.16
CA GLU A 4 -34.80 -21.93 -6.74
C GLU A 4 -33.39 -22.48 -6.45
N SER A 5 -32.52 -22.73 -7.44
CA SER A 5 -31.42 -23.70 -7.25
C SER A 5 -29.99 -23.18 -7.26
N SER A 6 -29.70 -21.88 -7.40
CA SER A 6 -28.30 -21.42 -7.55
C SER A 6 -27.62 -20.92 -6.27
N GLY A 7 -28.36 -20.57 -5.21
CA GLY A 7 -27.78 -20.05 -3.96
C GLY A 7 -26.93 -18.78 -4.12
N HIS A 8 -26.88 -18.20 -5.33
CA HIS A 8 -26.09 -17.03 -5.63
C HIS A 8 -26.93 -15.79 -5.37
N LEU A 9 -26.48 -14.97 -4.43
CA LEU A 9 -27.04 -13.65 -4.18
C LEU A 9 -26.85 -12.81 -5.46
N GLU A 10 -27.94 -12.37 -6.08
CA GLU A 10 -27.86 -11.35 -7.13
C GLU A 10 -27.50 -10.02 -6.46
N VAL A 11 -26.24 -9.61 -6.64
CA VAL A 11 -25.71 -8.32 -6.20
C VAL A 11 -25.56 -7.45 -7.46
N PRO A 12 -26.09 -6.22 -7.48
CA PRO A 12 -25.86 -5.29 -8.59
C PRO A 12 -24.37 -5.18 -8.90
N THR A 13 -24.00 -5.26 -10.19
CA THR A 13 -22.60 -5.31 -10.65
C THR A 13 -21.76 -4.16 -10.12
N ASN A 14 -22.34 -2.96 -9.98
CA ASN A 14 -21.67 -1.80 -9.39
C ASN A 14 -21.30 -1.96 -7.90
N VAL A 15 -22.10 -2.69 -7.11
CA VAL A 15 -21.77 -3.00 -5.71
C VAL A 15 -20.63 -4.01 -5.65
N MET A 16 -20.60 -4.97 -6.57
CA MET A 16 -19.45 -5.87 -6.71
C MET A 16 -18.19 -5.14 -7.15
N ASP A 17 -18.27 -4.21 -8.10
CA ASP A 17 -17.14 -3.40 -8.54
C ASP A 17 -16.56 -2.56 -7.39
N MET A 18 -17.44 -1.92 -6.59
CA MET A 18 -17.04 -1.17 -5.39
C MET A 18 -16.41 -2.08 -4.33
N TRP A 19 -16.91 -3.31 -4.19
CA TRP A 19 -16.38 -4.30 -3.25
C TRP A 19 -15.00 -4.83 -3.70
N GLU A 20 -14.82 -5.06 -5.00
CA GLU A 20 -13.58 -5.56 -5.61
C GLU A 20 -12.46 -4.51 -5.64
N ALA A 21 -12.80 -3.22 -5.79
CA ALA A 21 -11.84 -2.11 -5.80
C ALA A 21 -11.04 -1.96 -4.48
N ALA A 22 -11.52 -2.57 -3.39
CA ALA A 22 -10.92 -2.54 -2.05
C ALA A 22 -10.69 -1.12 -1.47
N GLY A 23 -10.21 -1.04 -0.23
CA GLY A 23 -9.89 0.23 0.44
C GLY A 23 -11.12 1.11 0.70
N THR A 24 -11.03 2.41 0.39
CA THR A 24 -12.01 3.44 0.71
C THR A 24 -13.40 3.22 0.11
N GLN A 25 -13.48 2.52 -1.04
CA GLN A 25 -14.75 2.15 -1.69
C GLN A 25 -15.52 1.12 -0.86
N ARG A 26 -14.82 0.18 -0.22
CA ARG A 26 -15.42 -0.82 0.66
C ARG A 26 -15.87 -0.20 1.98
N ASP A 27 -15.10 0.74 2.52
CA ASP A 27 -15.48 1.50 3.72
C ASP A 27 -16.72 2.38 3.46
N ALA A 28 -16.86 2.94 2.26
CA ALA A 28 -18.05 3.67 1.84
C ALA A 28 -19.29 2.76 1.77
N LEU A 29 -19.16 1.55 1.19
CA LEU A 29 -20.23 0.53 1.20
C LEU A 29 -20.63 0.14 2.63
N PHE A 30 -19.67 -0.07 3.53
CA PHE A 30 -19.96 -0.35 4.93
C PHE A 30 -20.63 0.83 5.65
N SER A 31 -20.23 2.07 5.35
CA SER A 31 -20.87 3.26 5.90
C SER A 31 -22.31 3.40 5.41
N MET A 32 -22.58 3.13 4.13
CA MET A 32 -23.94 3.11 3.58
C MET A 32 -24.79 2.01 4.23
N TRP A 33 -24.23 0.80 4.39
CA TRP A 33 -24.88 -0.30 5.10
C TRP A 33 -25.24 0.07 6.54
N ALA A 34 -24.29 0.65 7.27
CA ALA A 34 -24.51 1.12 8.63
C ALA A 34 -25.58 2.22 8.70
N LYS A 35 -25.57 3.19 7.78
CA LYS A 35 -26.59 4.25 7.68
C LYS A 35 -27.97 3.75 7.29
N SER A 36 -28.06 2.60 6.61
CA SER A 36 -29.32 1.90 6.33
C SER A 36 -29.82 1.06 7.51
N GLY A 37 -29.18 1.14 8.68
CA GLY A 37 -29.53 0.31 9.84
C GLY A 37 -29.26 -1.18 9.62
N GLY A 38 -28.45 -1.54 8.62
CA GLY A 38 -28.23 -2.93 8.23
C GLY A 38 -29.45 -3.62 7.58
N VAL A 39 -30.45 -2.86 7.14
CA VAL A 39 -31.65 -3.41 6.49
C VAL A 39 -31.43 -3.45 4.98
N LYS A 40 -31.43 -4.64 4.38
CA LYS A 40 -31.15 -4.87 2.95
C LYS A 40 -32.09 -4.10 2.02
N ALA A 41 -33.40 -4.15 2.28
CA ALA A 41 -34.38 -3.45 1.47
C ALA A 41 -34.12 -1.93 1.49
N VAL A 42 -33.87 -1.37 2.68
CA VAL A 42 -33.55 0.05 2.86
C VAL A 42 -32.21 0.40 2.24
N LEU A 43 -31.20 -0.47 2.26
CA LEU A 43 -29.93 -0.23 1.54
C LEU A 43 -30.19 -0.15 0.04
N ILE A 44 -30.95 -1.10 -0.52
CA ILE A 44 -31.26 -1.18 -1.95
C ILE A 44 -32.11 0.02 -2.39
N GLU A 45 -33.10 0.40 -1.58
CA GLU A 45 -34.00 1.54 -1.79
C GLU A 45 -33.30 2.90 -1.59
N ARG A 46 -32.40 3.02 -0.60
CA ARG A 46 -31.57 4.21 -0.36
C ARG A 46 -30.32 4.33 -1.23
N VAL A 47 -30.10 3.46 -2.22
CA VAL A 47 -29.07 3.73 -3.23
C VAL A 47 -29.57 4.82 -4.18
N THR A 48 -29.75 6.02 -3.64
CA THR A 48 -29.91 7.26 -4.39
C THR A 48 -28.52 7.61 -4.93
N ILE A 49 -28.27 7.29 -6.19
CA ILE A 49 -26.97 7.57 -6.81
C ILE A 49 -26.91 9.07 -7.11
N MET A 50 -26.33 9.84 -6.19
CA MET A 50 -25.80 11.16 -6.50
C MET A 50 -24.48 11.00 -7.26
N SER A 51 -24.56 10.67 -8.54
CA SER A 51 -23.41 10.71 -9.43
C SER A 51 -23.11 12.17 -9.77
N LYS A 52 -22.31 12.86 -8.94
CA LYS A 52 -21.64 14.09 -9.38
C LYS A 52 -20.51 13.72 -10.32
N LYS A 53 -20.70 13.96 -11.62
CA LYS A 53 -19.65 13.77 -12.62
C LYS A 53 -19.08 15.14 -12.98
N THR A 54 -18.03 15.54 -12.28
CA THR A 54 -17.26 16.74 -12.62
C THR A 54 -16.41 16.48 -13.85
N ARG A 55 -16.65 17.25 -14.92
CA ARG A 55 -15.77 17.32 -16.08
C ARG A 55 -15.02 18.65 -16.03
N SER A 56 -13.77 18.61 -16.45
CA SER A 56 -12.89 19.77 -16.49
C SER A 56 -12.04 19.74 -17.74
N GLN A 57 -11.89 20.90 -18.37
CA GLN A 57 -11.09 21.10 -19.57
C GLN A 57 -9.90 21.99 -19.23
N LYS A 58 -8.70 21.43 -19.27
CA LYS A 58 -7.47 22.23 -19.19
C LYS A 58 -7.01 22.60 -20.58
N LEU A 59 -7.19 23.88 -20.94
CA LEU A 59 -6.66 24.44 -22.17
C LEU A 59 -5.18 24.79 -21.94
N VAL A 60 -4.26 24.01 -22.51
CA VAL A 60 -2.84 24.37 -22.49
C VAL A 60 -2.55 25.15 -23.76
N VAL A 61 -2.41 26.46 -23.61
CA VAL A 61 -2.04 27.35 -24.71
C VAL A 61 -0.52 27.39 -24.76
N LYS A 62 0.07 26.75 -25.79
CA LYS A 62 1.49 26.95 -26.09
C LYS A 62 1.61 28.25 -26.88
N GLY A 63 2.29 29.21 -26.29
CA GLY A 63 2.60 30.49 -26.91
C GLY A 63 4.07 30.86 -26.71
N GLY A 64 4.53 31.83 -27.48
CA GLY A 64 5.86 32.41 -27.38
C GLY A 64 5.82 33.85 -27.87
N PHE A 65 6.88 34.60 -27.59
CA PHE A 65 7.05 35.95 -28.13
C PHE A 65 7.67 35.86 -29.52
N TYR A 66 7.08 36.57 -30.49
CA TYR A 66 7.55 36.61 -31.87
C TYR A 66 7.58 38.05 -32.36
N SER A 67 8.60 38.40 -33.14
CA SER A 67 8.62 39.66 -33.88
C SER A 67 7.54 39.66 -34.97
N ARG A 68 7.24 40.83 -35.53
CA ARG A 68 6.29 40.95 -36.65
C ARG A 68 6.72 40.12 -37.86
N ASP A 69 8.03 40.07 -38.12
CA ASP A 69 8.63 39.40 -39.28
C ASP A 69 8.66 37.87 -39.12
N ASP A 70 8.70 37.36 -37.88
CA ASP A 70 8.68 35.92 -37.60
C ASP A 70 7.28 35.28 -37.76
N MET A 71 6.22 36.09 -37.88
CA MET A 71 4.84 35.61 -38.01
C MET A 71 4.50 35.23 -39.45
N LYS A 72 4.26 33.95 -39.72
CA LYS A 72 4.06 33.41 -41.09
C LYS A 72 2.72 33.77 -41.79
N SER A 73 1.81 34.51 -41.17
CA SER A 73 0.43 34.69 -41.65
C SER A 73 0.03 36.16 -41.74
N GLU A 74 0.46 36.84 -42.81
CA GLU A 74 0.30 38.29 -43.04
C GLU A 74 -1.10 38.84 -42.70
N GLN A 75 -2.16 38.18 -43.17
CA GLN A 75 -3.56 38.63 -42.97
C GLN A 75 -4.02 38.65 -41.49
N ARG A 76 -3.29 38.00 -40.57
CA ARG A 76 -3.64 37.92 -39.15
C ARG A 76 -2.70 38.70 -38.24
N ILE A 77 -1.56 39.18 -38.75
CA ILE A 77 -0.51 39.84 -37.95
C ILE A 77 -1.07 41.08 -37.25
N GLU A 78 -1.76 41.97 -37.98
CA GLU A 78 -2.31 43.19 -37.40
C GLU A 78 -3.33 42.93 -36.29
N LYS A 79 -4.15 41.88 -36.44
CA LYS A 79 -5.12 41.47 -35.42
C LYS A 79 -4.45 40.93 -34.16
N ILE A 80 -3.35 40.18 -34.32
CA ILE A 80 -2.57 39.62 -33.21
C ILE A 80 -1.81 40.73 -32.48
N VAL A 81 -1.16 41.63 -33.21
CA VAL A 81 -0.44 42.79 -32.68
C VAL A 81 -1.38 43.67 -31.85
N LYS A 82 -2.53 44.08 -32.43
CA LYS A 82 -3.52 44.91 -31.75
C LYS A 82 -4.09 44.23 -30.50
N TRP A 83 -4.31 42.91 -30.54
CA TRP A 83 -4.76 42.15 -29.38
C TRP A 83 -3.69 42.11 -28.28
N ALA A 84 -2.43 41.82 -28.62
CA ALA A 84 -1.32 41.74 -27.68
C ALA A 84 -1.04 43.09 -27.00
N GLU A 85 -1.05 44.18 -27.77
CA GLU A 85 -0.93 45.55 -27.24
C GLU A 85 -2.06 45.89 -26.27
N SER A 86 -3.31 45.55 -26.61
CA SER A 86 -4.46 45.80 -25.73
C SER A 86 -4.42 45.01 -24.41
N LYS A 87 -3.62 43.94 -24.34
CA LYS A 87 -3.45 43.08 -23.17
C LYS A 87 -2.13 43.30 -22.44
N GLY A 88 -1.27 44.20 -22.93
CA GLY A 88 0.07 44.42 -22.37
C GLY A 88 0.99 43.21 -22.53
N LEU A 89 0.76 42.36 -23.56
CA LEU A 89 1.55 41.16 -23.85
C LEU A 89 2.59 41.44 -24.94
N THR A 90 3.32 42.54 -24.76
CA THR A 90 4.42 42.97 -25.62
C THR A 90 5.69 43.11 -24.79
N ARG A 91 6.85 42.90 -25.42
CA ARG A 91 8.15 43.11 -24.79
C ARG A 91 9.19 43.50 -25.84
N PRO A 92 10.26 44.23 -25.48
CA PRO A 92 11.44 44.32 -26.34
C PRO A 92 12.09 42.93 -26.48
N CYS A 93 12.62 42.62 -27.66
CA CYS A 93 13.37 41.39 -27.91
C CYS A 93 14.59 41.33 -26.99
N GLU A 94 14.91 40.13 -26.50
CA GLU A 94 16.00 39.91 -25.55
C GLU A 94 17.38 40.27 -26.13
N TYR A 95 17.53 40.17 -27.45
CA TYR A 95 18.79 40.39 -28.16
C TYR A 95 18.84 41.71 -28.92
N ASP A 96 17.69 42.37 -29.12
CA ASP A 96 17.59 43.61 -29.87
C ASP A 96 16.47 44.49 -29.28
N SER A 97 16.86 45.55 -28.57
CA SER A 97 15.90 46.43 -27.89
C SER A 97 14.99 47.21 -28.85
N ASP A 98 15.39 47.34 -30.11
CA ASP A 98 14.65 48.09 -31.11
C ASP A 98 13.52 47.24 -31.74
N VAL A 99 13.56 45.92 -31.54
CA VAL A 99 12.54 44.98 -32.04
C VAL A 99 11.53 44.67 -30.94
N THR A 100 10.26 44.98 -31.18
CA THR A 100 9.16 44.60 -30.27
C THR A 100 8.62 43.22 -30.62
N GLU A 101 8.60 42.32 -29.63
CA GLU A 101 7.98 41.00 -29.74
C GLU A 101 6.58 40.99 -29.12
N TYR A 102 5.69 40.21 -29.73
CA TYR A 102 4.29 40.06 -29.33
C TYR A 102 4.03 38.62 -28.92
N TRP A 103 3.28 38.39 -27.85
CA TRP A 103 2.88 37.04 -27.46
C TRP A 103 1.91 36.44 -28.48
N VAL A 104 2.30 35.35 -29.13
CA VAL A 104 1.49 34.61 -30.09
C VAL A 104 1.21 33.21 -29.58
N ASN A 105 -0.06 32.83 -29.59
CA ASN A 105 -0.49 31.46 -29.32
C ASN A 105 -0.23 30.60 -30.57
N THR A 106 0.83 29.80 -30.55
CA THR A 106 1.23 28.98 -31.71
C THR A 106 0.44 27.68 -31.80
N ARG A 107 -0.05 27.15 -30.67
CA ARG A 107 -0.93 25.99 -30.67
C ARG A 107 -1.79 25.94 -29.42
N THR A 108 -3.10 25.84 -29.61
CA THR A 108 -4.05 25.51 -28.55
C THR A 108 -4.17 23.98 -28.51
N GLU A 109 -3.43 23.32 -27.62
CA GLU A 109 -3.58 21.88 -27.40
C GLU A 109 -4.53 21.67 -26.22
N GLY A 110 -5.76 21.24 -26.51
CA GLY A 110 -6.67 20.76 -25.48
C GLY A 110 -6.20 19.40 -24.99
N THR A 111 -5.61 19.33 -23.80
CA THR A 111 -5.30 18.05 -23.17
C THR A 111 -6.30 17.87 -22.03
N LEU A 112 -7.14 16.83 -22.13
CA LEU A 112 -8.22 16.58 -21.17
C LEU A 112 -7.60 15.99 -19.89
N THR A 113 -7.16 16.86 -19.00
CA THR A 113 -6.67 16.52 -17.67
C THR A 113 -7.40 17.35 -16.61
N LYS A 114 -7.58 16.69 -15.46
CA LYS A 114 -8.57 16.92 -14.41
C LYS A 114 -8.28 18.21 -13.61
N GLU A 115 -9.27 19.11 -13.56
CA GLU A 115 -9.55 20.33 -12.72
C GLU A 115 -9.78 21.56 -13.64
N ASP A 116 -10.90 22.30 -13.74
CA ASP A 116 -12.16 22.62 -13.01
C ASP A 116 -13.36 22.77 -14.02
N LEU A 117 -14.65 23.03 -13.72
CA LEU A 117 -15.66 22.54 -12.78
C LEU A 117 -17.01 22.85 -13.50
N GLU A 118 -17.64 21.89 -14.14
CA GLU A 118 -19.06 22.00 -14.53
C GLU A 118 -19.86 20.94 -13.81
N GLU A 119 -20.82 21.40 -13.02
CA GLU A 119 -21.68 20.57 -12.18
C GLU A 119 -22.92 20.16 -12.98
N ILE A 120 -22.86 18.99 -13.61
CA ILE A 120 -24.06 18.34 -14.15
C ILE A 120 -24.51 17.31 -13.13
N SER A 121 -25.54 17.65 -12.35
CA SER A 121 -26.27 16.67 -11.53
C SER A 121 -27.23 15.89 -12.42
N ARG A 122 -27.13 14.57 -12.41
CA ARG A 122 -28.19 13.69 -12.91
C ARG A 122 -28.69 12.85 -11.75
N GLN A 123 -29.87 13.19 -11.26
CA GLN A 123 -30.66 12.34 -10.40
C GLN A 123 -31.38 11.35 -11.29
N LYS A 124 -31.18 10.05 -11.04
CA LYS A 124 -31.97 9.01 -11.69
C LYS A 124 -32.50 8.11 -10.60
N GLU A 125 -33.78 8.26 -10.32
CA GLU A 125 -34.53 7.35 -9.46
C GLU A 125 -34.85 6.09 -10.26
N TYR A 126 -34.63 4.94 -9.63
CA TYR A 126 -35.10 3.67 -10.14
C TYR A 126 -36.15 3.18 -9.15
N GLU A 127 -37.42 3.29 -9.52
CA GLU A 127 -38.49 2.56 -8.86
C GLU A 127 -38.48 1.13 -9.40
N GLY A 128 -37.92 0.21 -8.62
CA GLY A 128 -38.24 -1.20 -8.78
C GLY A 128 -39.52 -1.47 -8.01
N SER A 129 -40.61 -1.85 -8.68
CA SER A 129 -41.77 -2.42 -8.02
C SER A 129 -41.36 -3.74 -7.38
N GLY A 130 -41.04 -3.67 -6.08
CA GLY A 130 -40.86 -4.86 -5.26
C GLY A 130 -42.18 -5.62 -5.24
N GLY A 131 -42.23 -6.75 -5.94
CA GLY A 131 -43.33 -7.69 -5.84
C GLY A 131 -43.55 -8.05 -4.38
N THR A 132 -44.80 -7.92 -3.94
CA THR A 132 -45.28 -8.52 -2.70
C THR A 132 -45.09 -10.03 -2.77
N ASP A 133 -44.75 -10.62 -1.62
CA ASP A 133 -44.53 -12.05 -1.37
C ASP A 133 -43.13 -12.59 -1.65
N LEU A 134 -42.27 -12.42 -0.65
CA LEU A 134 -41.21 -13.37 -0.30
C LEU A 134 -41.14 -13.45 1.23
N GLU A 135 -41.96 -14.33 1.82
CA GLU A 135 -41.72 -14.84 3.16
C GLU A 135 -40.41 -15.65 3.14
N MET A 136 -39.29 -14.99 3.40
CA MET A 136 -38.08 -15.67 3.86
C MET A 136 -38.09 -15.69 5.38
N LYS A 137 -38.44 -16.85 5.96
CA LYS A 137 -38.10 -17.15 7.36
C LYS A 137 -36.58 -17.23 7.47
N PRO A 138 -35.90 -16.35 8.23
CA PRO A 138 -34.49 -16.54 8.48
C PRO A 138 -34.37 -17.71 9.46
N LEU A 139 -33.84 -18.85 8.99
CA LEU A 139 -33.34 -19.89 9.88
C LEU A 139 -32.07 -19.36 10.55
N VAL A 140 -32.27 -18.66 11.67
CA VAL A 140 -31.24 -18.46 12.69
C VAL A 140 -31.47 -19.56 13.69
N HIS A 141 -30.46 -20.39 13.94
CA HIS A 141 -30.48 -21.35 15.03
C HIS A 141 -30.67 -20.57 16.35
N THR A 142 -31.88 -20.64 16.90
CA THR A 142 -32.23 -20.16 18.23
C THR A 142 -32.17 -21.34 19.18
N ASP A 143 -31.01 -21.58 19.76
CA ASP A 143 -30.96 -22.39 20.97
C ASP A 143 -31.49 -21.54 22.12
N GLY A 144 -32.68 -21.90 22.63
CA GLY A 144 -33.01 -21.70 24.04
C GLY A 144 -33.95 -20.57 24.47
N PHE A 145 -34.81 -20.02 23.61
CA PHE A 145 -35.92 -19.15 24.08
C PHE A 145 -37.18 -19.35 23.23
N ASN A 146 -38.13 -20.15 23.73
CA ASN A 146 -39.48 -20.28 23.17
C ASN A 146 -40.45 -19.45 24.03
N LEU A 147 -41.10 -18.45 23.43
CA LEU A 147 -42.35 -17.91 23.94
C LEU A 147 -43.48 -18.63 23.20
N ASP A 148 -44.38 -19.24 23.97
CA ASP A 148 -45.51 -20.02 23.49
C ASP A 148 -46.44 -19.14 22.63
N PRO A 149 -46.74 -19.51 21.38
CA PRO A 149 -47.65 -18.77 20.51
C PRO A 149 -49.13 -18.85 20.95
N ALA A 150 -49.46 -19.52 22.05
CA ALA A 150 -50.81 -19.65 22.58
C ALA A 150 -51.26 -18.55 23.56
N ASP A 151 -50.64 -17.36 23.57
CA ASP A 151 -51.10 -16.22 24.39
C ASP A 151 -52.40 -15.62 23.79
N PRO A 152 -53.57 -15.73 24.45
CA PRO A 152 -54.88 -15.43 23.87
C PRO A 152 -55.22 -13.92 23.80
N MET A 153 -54.22 -13.04 23.86
CA MET A 153 -54.38 -11.58 23.86
C MET A 153 -54.31 -10.89 22.48
N LEU A 154 -54.20 -11.65 21.38
CA LEU A 154 -54.13 -11.07 20.02
C LEU A 154 -55.33 -11.47 19.16
N GLY A 155 -56.46 -10.83 19.42
CA GLY A 155 -57.67 -10.92 18.59
C GLY A 155 -57.44 -10.34 17.19
N MET A 156 -57.89 -11.07 16.18
CA MET A 156 -57.85 -10.68 14.77
C MET A 156 -58.76 -9.47 14.51
N SER A 157 -58.20 -8.38 13.99
CA SER A 157 -58.98 -7.34 13.31
C SER A 157 -58.62 -7.33 11.82
N GLN A 158 -59.55 -7.75 10.98
CA GLN A 158 -59.54 -7.50 9.53
C GLN A 158 -59.83 -6.02 9.26
N GLN A 159 -58.89 -5.32 8.60
CA GLN A 159 -59.13 -4.07 7.85
C GLN A 159 -58.23 -4.14 6.61
N MET A 160 -58.79 -4.13 5.40
CA MET A 160 -59.19 -2.95 4.61
C MET A 160 -58.02 -2.00 4.35
N GLU A 161 -57.56 -2.06 3.09
CA GLU A 161 -56.53 -1.23 2.47
C GLU A 161 -56.90 0.25 2.48
N GLY A 162 -55.95 1.12 2.86
CA GLY A 162 -56.13 2.55 2.66
C GLY A 162 -55.42 3.52 3.61
N ASP A 163 -54.50 3.10 4.49
CA ASP A 163 -53.51 4.01 5.10
C ASP A 163 -52.38 3.19 5.73
N THR A 164 -51.18 3.18 5.15
CA THR A 164 -50.08 2.25 5.48
C THR A 164 -49.30 2.65 6.74
N ARG A 165 -49.96 3.10 7.81
CA ARG A 165 -49.31 3.32 9.10
C ARG A 165 -49.54 2.09 9.98
N LYS A 166 -48.47 1.32 10.22
CA LYS A 166 -48.48 0.26 11.25
C LYS A 166 -49.06 0.83 12.54
N PRO A 167 -49.98 0.13 13.23
CA PRO A 167 -50.51 0.56 14.52
C PRO A 167 -49.38 0.95 15.48
N VAL A 168 -49.54 2.05 16.22
CA VAL A 168 -48.51 2.60 17.13
C VAL A 168 -48.02 1.52 18.11
N ALA A 169 -48.93 0.69 18.61
CA ALA A 169 -48.60 -0.43 19.49
C ALA A 169 -47.62 -1.43 18.84
N THR A 170 -47.73 -1.70 17.54
CA THR A 170 -46.82 -2.57 16.80
C THR A 170 -45.44 -1.93 16.67
N GLN A 171 -45.38 -0.62 16.42
CA GLN A 171 -44.11 0.12 16.33
C GLN A 171 -43.37 0.14 17.67
N VAL A 172 -44.07 0.42 18.78
CA VAL A 172 -43.48 0.42 20.13
C VAL A 172 -42.87 -0.95 20.49
N ASN A 173 -43.55 -2.04 20.11
CA ASN A 173 -43.02 -3.41 20.31
C ASN A 173 -41.77 -3.69 19.47
N GLU A 174 -41.74 -3.21 18.23
CA GLU A 174 -40.57 -3.32 17.35
C GLU A 174 -39.37 -2.57 17.96
N TYR A 175 -39.60 -1.36 18.47
CA TYR A 175 -38.57 -0.53 19.10
C TYR A 175 -38.03 -1.12 20.41
N LEU A 176 -38.90 -1.66 21.27
CA LEU A 176 -38.48 -2.40 22.47
C LEU A 176 -37.56 -3.58 22.11
N ARG A 177 -37.94 -4.35 21.09
CA ARG A 177 -37.16 -5.51 20.64
C ARG A 177 -35.79 -5.11 20.09
N GLU A 178 -35.74 -4.06 19.27
CA GLU A 178 -34.48 -3.56 18.72
C GLU A 178 -33.55 -2.99 19.80
N THR A 179 -34.11 -2.21 20.72
CA THR A 179 -33.36 -1.60 21.83
C THR A 179 -32.78 -2.70 22.74
N LEU A 180 -33.57 -3.72 23.08
CA LEU A 180 -33.10 -4.87 23.86
C LEU A 180 -31.99 -5.65 23.15
N ARG A 181 -32.14 -5.86 21.83
CA ARG A 181 -31.12 -6.55 21.02
C ARG A 181 -29.80 -5.79 21.02
N ALA A 182 -29.86 -4.47 20.88
CA ALA A 182 -28.68 -3.61 20.93
C ALA A 182 -28.02 -3.59 22.31
N LYS A 183 -28.83 -3.51 23.38
CA LYS A 183 -28.37 -3.61 24.77
C LYS A 183 -27.59 -4.90 24.99
N ASN A 184 -28.17 -6.05 24.64
CA ASN A 184 -27.53 -7.36 24.80
C ASN A 184 -26.26 -7.51 23.95
N SER A 185 -26.26 -6.98 22.72
CA SER A 185 -25.06 -6.98 21.86
C SER A 185 -23.93 -6.14 22.46
N LEU A 186 -24.25 -4.96 23.01
CA LEU A 186 -23.28 -4.08 23.66
C LEU A 186 -22.73 -4.69 24.95
N GLN A 187 -23.57 -5.33 25.75
CA GLN A 187 -23.15 -6.07 26.95
C GLN A 187 -22.15 -7.18 26.61
N ASN A 188 -22.47 -8.04 25.64
CA ASN A 188 -21.58 -9.10 25.16
C ASN A 188 -20.26 -8.56 24.61
N PHE A 189 -20.26 -7.35 24.03
CA PHE A 189 -19.03 -6.69 23.57
C PHE A 189 -18.20 -6.14 24.75
N LEU A 190 -18.85 -5.51 25.73
CA LEU A 190 -18.21 -5.04 26.96
C LEU A 190 -17.54 -6.18 27.72
N ASP A 191 -18.20 -7.33 27.85
CA ASP A 191 -17.64 -8.47 28.57
C ASP A 191 -16.41 -9.05 27.85
N ARG A 192 -16.47 -9.17 26.51
CA ARG A 192 -15.30 -9.54 25.70
C ARG A 192 -14.15 -8.53 25.79
N LEU A 193 -14.46 -7.25 25.96
CA LEU A 193 -13.44 -6.22 26.18
C LEU A 193 -12.83 -6.32 27.57
N ARG A 194 -13.62 -6.54 28.62
CA ARG A 194 -13.15 -6.72 30.00
C ARG A 194 -12.22 -7.92 30.10
N THR A 195 -12.61 -9.07 29.54
CA THR A 195 -11.76 -10.27 29.51
C THR A 195 -10.45 -10.03 28.75
N ALA A 196 -10.49 -9.25 27.67
CA ALA A 196 -9.31 -8.97 26.85
C ALA A 196 -8.38 -7.88 27.42
N ALA A 197 -8.93 -6.93 28.18
CA ALA A 197 -8.20 -5.81 28.73
C ALA A 197 -7.30 -6.21 29.90
N GLY A 198 -7.70 -7.20 30.71
CA GLY A 198 -6.99 -7.50 31.96
C GLY A 198 -6.84 -6.24 32.82
N SER A 199 -5.63 -6.01 33.35
CA SER A 199 -5.26 -4.80 34.10
C SER A 199 -4.77 -3.62 33.22
N ASP A 200 -4.89 -3.72 31.89
CA ASP A 200 -4.36 -2.71 30.97
C ASP A 200 -5.20 -1.42 30.99
N GLY A 201 -4.60 -0.33 31.48
CA GLY A 201 -5.25 0.97 31.62
C GLY A 201 -5.73 1.59 30.30
N ALA A 202 -5.16 1.19 29.15
CA ALA A 202 -5.52 1.76 27.86
C ALA A 202 -6.96 1.44 27.43
N HIS A 203 -7.50 0.30 27.85
CA HIS A 203 -8.86 -0.12 27.52
C HIS A 203 -9.92 0.42 28.50
N GLN A 204 -9.51 0.84 29.70
CA GLN A 204 -10.42 1.29 30.76
C GLN A 204 -11.26 2.50 30.33
N GLU A 205 -10.66 3.48 29.66
CA GLU A 205 -11.38 4.66 29.19
C GLU A 205 -12.43 4.33 28.11
N SER A 206 -12.12 3.37 27.22
CA SER A 206 -13.07 2.93 26.20
C SER A 206 -14.20 2.12 26.80
N ILE A 207 -13.90 1.28 27.80
CA ILE A 207 -14.89 0.51 28.56
C ILE A 207 -15.84 1.47 29.27
N ARG A 208 -15.34 2.49 29.98
CA ARG A 208 -16.19 3.50 30.65
C ARG A 208 -17.15 4.19 29.69
N LYS A 209 -16.68 4.60 28.51
CA LYS A 209 -17.54 5.24 27.48
C LYS A 209 -18.64 4.31 26.98
N LEU A 210 -18.31 3.03 26.75
CA LEU A 210 -19.28 2.02 26.33
C LEU A 210 -20.28 1.70 27.45
N GLU A 211 -19.85 1.67 28.71
CA GLU A 211 -20.72 1.50 29.88
C GLU A 211 -21.68 2.68 30.08
N THR A 212 -21.26 3.90 29.78
CA THR A 212 -22.16 5.06 29.75
C THR A 212 -23.23 4.88 28.68
N VAL A 213 -22.83 4.50 27.45
CA VAL A 213 -23.80 4.24 26.37
C VAL A 213 -24.74 3.09 26.73
N TYR A 214 -24.23 2.03 27.37
CA TYR A 214 -25.04 0.91 27.83
C TYR A 214 -26.10 1.36 28.84
N ARG A 215 -25.72 2.15 29.86
CA ARG A 215 -26.66 2.72 30.83
C ARG A 215 -27.70 3.63 30.19
N GLU A 216 -27.30 4.47 29.24
CA GLU A 216 -28.24 5.32 28.49
C GLU A 216 -29.25 4.47 27.70
N LEU A 217 -28.81 3.34 27.13
CA LEU A 217 -29.65 2.43 26.35
C LEU A 217 -30.58 1.61 27.25
N ASP A 218 -30.12 1.28 28.45
CA ASP A 218 -30.92 0.62 29.48
C ASP A 218 -32.07 1.51 29.96
N ASN A 219 -31.75 2.76 30.33
CA ASN A 219 -32.75 3.74 30.71
C ASN A 219 -33.78 3.98 29.60
N THR A 220 -33.36 4.04 28.33
CA THR A 220 -34.29 4.20 27.21
C THR A 220 -35.15 2.97 26.95
N TYR A 221 -34.66 1.76 27.29
CA TYR A 221 -35.50 0.56 27.25
C TYR A 221 -36.59 0.61 28.31
N ASP A 222 -36.25 1.05 29.53
CA ASP A 222 -37.22 1.22 30.62
C ASP A 222 -38.26 2.31 30.28
N GLU A 223 -37.82 3.46 29.76
CA GLU A 223 -38.71 4.54 29.26
C GLU A 223 -39.72 4.00 28.20
N LEU A 224 -39.26 3.15 27.28
CA LEU A 224 -40.13 2.53 26.26
C LEU A 224 -41.05 1.45 26.84
N ALA A 225 -40.62 0.73 27.87
CA ALA A 225 -41.41 -0.28 28.55
C ALA A 225 -42.56 0.37 29.35
N ASP A 226 -42.28 1.46 30.04
CA ASP A 226 -43.26 2.25 30.77
C ASP A 226 -44.27 2.87 29.81
N ALA A 227 -43.79 3.49 28.72
CA ALA A 227 -44.67 4.01 27.67
C ALA A 227 -45.58 2.91 27.08
N LYS A 228 -45.05 1.70 26.86
CA LYS A 228 -45.89 0.58 26.42
C LYS A 228 -46.97 0.20 27.45
N ALA A 229 -46.66 0.28 28.75
CA ALA A 229 -47.62 -0.02 29.81
C ALA A 229 -48.72 1.05 29.88
N GLU A 230 -48.36 2.33 29.80
CA GLU A 230 -49.31 3.45 29.77
C GLU A 230 -50.21 3.43 28.53
N GLY A 231 -49.65 3.13 27.36
CA GLY A 231 -50.42 3.03 26.12
C GLY A 231 -51.48 1.91 26.15
N ARG A 232 -51.28 0.87 26.97
CA ARG A 232 -52.28 -0.19 27.18
C ARG A 232 -53.47 0.25 28.03
N THR A 233 -53.29 1.20 28.94
CA THR A 233 -54.35 1.66 29.85
C THR A 233 -55.03 2.94 29.37
N GLY A 234 -54.29 3.88 28.78
CA GLY A 234 -54.78 5.21 28.36
C GLY A 234 -55.06 5.37 26.86
N GLY A 235 -54.69 4.40 26.02
CA GLY A 235 -54.71 4.54 24.56
C GLY A 235 -53.46 5.23 24.00
N PHE A 236 -53.09 4.91 22.76
CA PHE A 236 -51.80 5.28 22.17
C PHE A 236 -51.75 6.67 21.51
N THR A 237 -52.81 7.49 21.59
CA THR A 237 -52.94 8.72 20.78
C THR A 237 -52.06 9.87 21.23
N GLU A 238 -51.77 10.03 22.53
CA GLU A 238 -50.87 11.07 23.04
C GLU A 238 -49.41 10.59 23.18
N LEU A 239 -49.21 9.27 23.27
CA LEU A 239 -47.91 8.64 23.50
C LEU A 239 -46.98 8.60 22.28
N THR A 240 -47.47 8.97 21.09
CA THR A 240 -46.71 8.84 19.84
C THR A 240 -45.45 9.70 19.84
N ASN A 241 -45.51 10.92 20.37
CA ASN A 241 -44.39 11.85 20.32
C ASN A 241 -43.25 11.43 21.27
N ASP A 242 -43.59 11.00 22.49
CA ASP A 242 -42.59 10.57 23.48
C ASP A 242 -41.95 9.23 23.09
N CYS A 243 -42.74 8.29 22.54
CA CYS A 243 -42.22 7.06 21.97
C CYS A 243 -41.26 7.33 20.79
N GLU A 244 -41.60 8.29 19.91
CA GLU A 244 -40.75 8.65 18.78
C GLU A 244 -39.44 9.32 19.23
N MET A 245 -39.49 10.16 20.27
CA MET A 245 -38.29 10.75 20.88
C MET A 245 -37.38 9.70 21.51
N CYS A 246 -37.96 8.77 22.30
CA CYS A 246 -37.22 7.66 22.90
C CYS A 246 -36.58 6.78 21.82
N PHE A 247 -37.29 6.54 20.72
CA PHE A 247 -36.75 5.78 19.59
C PHE A 247 -35.58 6.50 18.89
N LYS A 248 -35.70 7.80 18.59
CA LYS A 248 -34.60 8.59 18.01
C LYS A 248 -33.38 8.60 18.94
N LYS A 249 -33.59 8.66 20.25
CA LYS A 249 -32.54 8.55 21.29
C LYS A 249 -31.89 7.17 21.23
N ALA A 250 -32.66 6.07 21.20
CA ALA A 250 -32.14 4.71 21.06
C ALA A 250 -31.31 4.53 19.77
N GLN A 251 -31.81 4.98 18.61
CA GLN A 251 -31.06 4.91 17.35
C GLN A 251 -29.73 5.65 17.40
N LYS A 252 -29.70 6.85 18.00
CA LYS A 252 -28.46 7.62 18.19
C LYS A 252 -27.46 6.89 19.07
N LEU A 253 -27.94 6.25 20.15
CA LEU A 253 -27.10 5.45 21.06
C LEU A 253 -26.55 4.20 20.38
N MET A 254 -27.37 3.49 19.59
CA MET A 254 -26.94 2.33 18.80
C MET A 254 -25.85 2.69 17.79
N SER A 255 -26.01 3.82 17.08
CA SER A 255 -25.00 4.32 16.13
C SER A 255 -23.68 4.70 16.83
N LYS A 256 -23.77 5.33 18.01
CA LYS A 256 -22.62 5.65 18.86
C LYS A 256 -21.90 4.39 19.34
N ALA A 257 -22.64 3.37 19.79
CA ALA A 257 -22.10 2.07 20.19
C ALA A 257 -21.37 1.36 19.04
N ALA A 258 -21.98 1.28 17.86
CA ALA A 258 -21.38 0.67 16.68
C ALA A 258 -20.07 1.37 16.25
N THR A 259 -20.04 2.70 16.32
CA THR A 259 -18.84 3.50 16.01
C THR A 259 -17.70 3.21 17.00
N LEU A 260 -18.00 3.12 18.30
CA LEU A 260 -17.03 2.79 19.34
C LEU A 260 -16.54 1.33 19.24
N GLU A 261 -17.41 0.39 18.86
CA GLU A 261 -17.02 -1.00 18.60
C GLU A 261 -16.05 -1.09 17.42
N ALA A 262 -16.35 -0.41 16.31
CA ALA A 262 -15.49 -0.38 15.13
C ALA A 262 -14.09 0.20 15.44
N ALA A 263 -14.05 1.31 16.18
CA ALA A 263 -12.79 1.91 16.63
C ALA A 263 -11.95 0.94 17.48
N ASN A 264 -12.59 0.22 18.41
CA ASN A 264 -11.92 -0.79 19.24
C ASN A 264 -11.43 -2.00 18.43
N LYS A 265 -12.21 -2.50 17.48
CA LYS A 265 -11.77 -3.57 16.57
C LYS A 265 -10.53 -3.16 15.78
N MET A 266 -10.47 -1.91 15.28
CA MET A 266 -9.28 -1.38 14.60
C MET A 266 -8.07 -1.29 15.54
N LEU A 267 -8.25 -0.83 16.78
CA LEU A 267 -7.16 -0.77 17.76
C LEU A 267 -6.61 -2.16 18.09
N ARG A 268 -7.49 -3.16 18.30
CA ARG A 268 -7.07 -4.55 18.55
C ARG A 268 -6.32 -5.14 17.36
N LYS A 269 -6.81 -4.92 16.13
CA LYS A 269 -6.13 -5.35 14.91
C LYS A 269 -4.74 -4.74 14.81
N ARG A 270 -4.61 -3.43 15.03
CA ARG A 270 -3.32 -2.72 15.00
C ARG A 270 -2.36 -3.20 16.08
N ARG A 271 -2.84 -3.41 17.31
CA ARG A 271 -2.03 -3.98 18.41
C ARG A 271 -1.57 -5.40 18.09
N HIS A 272 -2.43 -6.23 17.52
CA HIS A 272 -2.07 -7.59 17.12
C HIS A 272 -1.04 -7.60 15.98
N GLU A 273 -1.20 -6.74 14.97
CA GLU A 273 -0.21 -6.56 13.90
C GLU A 273 1.15 -6.08 14.45
N LEU A 274 1.14 -5.23 15.48
CA LEU A 274 2.35 -4.78 16.18
C LEU A 274 3.02 -5.90 17.00
N LEU A 275 2.25 -6.68 17.76
CA LEU A 275 2.77 -7.83 18.53
C LEU A 275 3.28 -8.94 17.63
N GLN A 276 2.55 -9.28 16.56
CA GLN A 276 3.03 -10.22 15.54
C GLN A 276 4.28 -9.69 14.86
N SER A 277 4.33 -8.38 14.64
CA SER A 277 5.53 -7.76 14.12
C SER A 277 6.70 -8.01 15.06
N ALA A 278 6.55 -7.71 16.34
CA ALA A 278 7.56 -7.98 17.37
C ALA A 278 7.99 -9.45 17.37
N ALA A 279 7.06 -10.41 17.43
CA ALA A 279 7.37 -11.84 17.46
C ALA A 279 8.04 -12.38 16.17
N LEU A 280 7.71 -11.85 14.99
CA LEU A 280 8.35 -12.26 13.73
C LEU A 280 9.80 -11.76 13.60
N CYS A 281 10.17 -10.81 14.43
CA CYS A 281 11.56 -10.46 14.65
C CYS A 281 11.94 -11.14 15.97
N ASN A 282 12.45 -12.37 15.91
CA ASN A 282 13.30 -12.94 16.98
C ASN A 282 14.61 -12.13 17.15
N LEU A 283 14.54 -10.82 17.00
CA LEU A 283 15.55 -9.88 17.40
C LEU A 283 15.31 -9.71 18.89
N GLY A 284 16.17 -10.31 19.71
CA GLY A 284 16.40 -9.88 21.08
C GLY A 284 16.99 -8.47 21.14
N ASP A 285 16.60 -7.58 20.23
CA ASP A 285 16.98 -6.18 20.23
C ASP A 285 16.24 -5.56 21.40
N GLU A 286 16.95 -5.46 22.53
CA GLU A 286 16.66 -4.45 23.52
C GLU A 286 16.45 -3.13 22.77
N ILE A 287 15.28 -2.52 22.97
CA ILE A 287 15.00 -1.18 22.44
C ILE A 287 16.20 -0.32 22.82
N PRO A 288 16.88 0.35 21.88
CA PRO A 288 18.08 1.11 22.20
C PRO A 288 17.80 2.03 23.40
N THR A 289 18.66 1.97 24.41
CA THR A 289 18.50 2.71 25.67
C THR A 289 18.25 4.19 25.37
N GLY A 290 17.13 4.72 25.86
CA GLY A 290 16.72 6.12 25.65
C GLY A 290 15.69 6.34 24.52
N ILE A 291 15.34 5.30 23.75
CA ILE A 291 14.26 5.36 22.76
C ILE A 291 12.98 4.82 23.38
N SER A 292 11.87 5.55 23.27
CA SER A 292 10.57 5.04 23.73
C SER A 292 10.04 3.96 22.79
N GLU A 293 9.21 3.06 23.31
CA GLU A 293 8.53 2.05 22.49
C GLU A 293 7.75 2.69 21.33
N MET A 294 7.07 3.83 21.55
CA MET A 294 6.34 4.52 20.49
C MET A 294 7.28 5.05 19.39
N ALA A 295 8.43 5.63 19.76
CA ALA A 295 9.42 6.11 18.80
C ALA A 295 9.96 4.96 17.93
N TYR A 296 10.29 3.84 18.58
CA TYR A 296 10.75 2.63 17.92
C TYR A 296 9.67 2.02 17.01
N LEU A 297 8.42 1.92 17.49
CA LEU A 297 7.28 1.43 16.70
C LEU A 297 6.97 2.35 15.51
N LEU A 298 7.15 3.65 15.66
CA LEU A 298 7.00 4.60 14.57
C LEU A 298 8.11 4.40 13.53
N ALA A 299 9.38 4.39 13.92
CA ALA A 299 10.48 4.09 13.01
C ALA A 299 10.25 2.75 12.29
N ARG A 300 9.79 1.74 13.02
CA ARG A 300 9.49 0.41 12.51
C ARG A 300 8.28 0.37 11.58
N LYS A 301 7.22 1.14 11.82
CA LYS A 301 6.07 1.27 10.91
C LYS A 301 6.53 1.71 9.53
N TYR A 302 7.51 2.60 9.47
CA TYR A 302 8.05 3.15 8.23
C TYR A 302 9.18 2.29 7.65
N ALA A 303 9.89 1.51 8.47
CA ALA A 303 10.89 0.53 8.03
C ALA A 303 10.28 -0.78 7.54
N LYS A 304 9.18 -1.25 8.16
CA LYS A 304 8.39 -2.35 7.62
C LYS A 304 7.74 -1.83 6.36
N GLY A 305 8.23 -2.32 5.23
CA GLY A 305 7.71 -2.10 3.89
C GLY A 305 6.25 -2.54 3.70
N ALA A 306 5.34 -1.98 4.48
CA ALA A 306 3.90 -2.08 4.34
C ALA A 306 3.52 -1.25 3.11
N TRP A 307 3.82 -1.82 1.95
CA TRP A 307 3.26 -1.62 0.62
C TRP A 307 3.34 -0.22 -0.03
N ASP A 308 3.59 0.84 0.72
CA ASP A 308 3.77 2.19 0.18
C ASP A 308 5.10 2.79 0.65
N LEU A 309 5.84 3.38 -0.28
CA LEU A 309 6.99 4.25 0.01
C LEU A 309 6.46 5.45 0.80
N VAL A 310 6.46 5.36 2.12
CA VAL A 310 5.94 6.46 2.94
C VAL A 310 7.00 7.56 3.00
N PRO A 311 6.76 8.77 2.45
CA PRO A 311 7.76 9.83 2.46
C PRO A 311 8.09 10.25 3.90
N ALA A 312 9.32 10.72 4.14
CA ALA A 312 9.73 11.17 5.47
C ALA A 312 8.81 12.25 6.08
N LYS A 313 8.10 13.01 5.24
CA LYS A 313 7.10 14.00 5.68
C LYS A 313 5.98 13.36 6.53
N ASP A 314 5.51 12.17 6.18
CA ASP A 314 4.39 11.53 6.87
C ASP A 314 4.86 11.02 8.24
N LEU A 315 6.11 10.55 8.33
CA LEU A 315 6.76 10.21 9.60
C LEU A 315 6.81 11.43 10.51
N VAL A 316 7.16 12.60 9.97
CA VAL A 316 7.19 13.86 10.72
C VAL A 316 5.78 14.24 11.21
N VAL A 317 4.75 14.08 10.38
CA VAL A 317 3.35 14.33 10.77
C VAL A 317 2.91 13.39 11.89
N ASP A 318 3.19 12.09 11.77
CA ASP A 318 2.89 11.12 12.82
C ASP A 318 3.68 11.40 14.10
N ALA A 319 4.96 11.80 13.98
CA ALA A 319 5.80 12.16 15.12
C ALA A 319 5.24 13.39 15.86
N LYS A 320 4.74 14.41 15.15
CA LYS A 320 4.05 15.57 15.78
C LYS A 320 2.80 15.17 16.56
N ALA A 321 2.06 14.18 16.09
CA ALA A 321 0.90 13.66 16.80
C ALA A 321 1.32 12.83 18.03
N ALA A 322 2.35 11.99 17.88
CA ALA A 322 2.85 11.12 18.93
C ALA A 322 3.58 11.88 20.05
N SER A 323 4.35 12.91 19.72
CA SER A 323 5.14 13.71 20.68
C SER A 323 4.28 14.47 21.70
N ARG A 324 2.98 14.62 21.45
CA ARG A 324 2.03 15.19 22.42
C ARG A 324 1.68 14.23 23.56
N ARG A 325 1.87 12.93 23.33
CA ARG A 325 1.52 11.85 24.25
C ARG A 325 2.74 11.19 24.87
N ASP A 326 3.86 11.23 24.15
CA ASP A 326 5.12 10.61 24.54
C ASP A 326 6.23 11.68 24.57
N PRO A 327 6.82 11.97 25.74
CA PRO A 327 7.88 12.97 25.89
C PRO A 327 9.26 12.51 25.39
N CYS A 328 9.34 11.39 24.65
CA CYS A 328 10.58 10.91 24.05
C CYS A 328 11.30 12.00 23.24
N GLU A 329 12.58 12.21 23.55
CA GLU A 329 13.41 13.22 22.89
C GLU A 329 13.48 12.99 21.38
N VAL A 330 13.61 11.73 20.94
CA VAL A 330 13.66 11.37 19.52
C VAL A 330 12.38 11.79 18.80
N LEU A 331 11.20 11.53 19.39
CA LEU A 331 9.92 11.98 18.82
C LEU A 331 9.83 13.50 18.80
N GLY A 332 10.30 14.18 19.85
CA GLY A 332 10.36 15.63 19.89
C GLY A 332 11.26 16.21 18.77
N ARG A 333 12.41 15.59 18.49
CA ARG A 333 13.31 15.98 17.39
C ARG A 333 12.65 15.74 16.03
N LEU A 334 12.05 14.57 15.81
CA LEU A 334 11.34 14.23 14.57
C LEU A 334 10.17 15.20 14.32
N ALA A 335 9.39 15.51 15.35
CA ALA A 335 8.25 16.41 15.27
C ALA A 335 8.64 17.85 14.88
N LYS A 336 9.86 18.28 15.20
CA LYS A 336 10.40 19.60 14.86
C LYS A 336 10.93 19.69 13.41
N CYS A 337 11.10 18.57 12.72
CA CYS A 337 11.55 18.59 11.33
C CYS A 337 10.54 19.29 10.41
N LYS A 338 11.05 19.99 9.38
CA LYS A 338 10.20 20.62 8.36
C LYS A 338 9.75 19.56 7.35
N GLU A 339 8.44 19.46 7.13
CA GLU A 339 7.83 18.46 6.25
C GLU A 339 8.34 18.55 4.79
N SER A 340 8.62 19.76 4.30
CA SER A 340 9.13 19.98 2.93
C SER A 340 10.57 19.50 2.71
N SER A 341 11.30 19.18 3.78
CA SER A 341 12.73 18.82 3.74
C SER A 341 13.04 17.82 4.86
N ALA A 342 12.19 16.82 5.02
CA ALA A 342 12.22 15.89 6.14
C ALA A 342 13.32 14.82 6.01
N ASP A 343 13.71 14.42 4.79
CA ASP A 343 14.55 13.22 4.58
C ASP A 343 15.91 13.29 5.29
N ALA A 344 16.70 14.33 5.07
CA ALA A 344 18.04 14.44 5.66
C ALA A 344 18.02 14.61 7.20
N PRO A 345 17.18 15.48 7.79
CA PRO A 345 17.04 15.58 9.24
C PRO A 345 16.57 14.28 9.90
N VAL A 346 15.56 13.60 9.31
CA VAL A 346 15.06 12.32 9.82
C VAL A 346 16.17 11.27 9.79
N TYR A 347 16.90 11.16 8.68
CA TYR A 347 18.03 10.23 8.58
C TYR A 347 19.09 10.52 9.64
N GLN A 348 19.45 11.79 9.85
CA GLN A 348 20.41 12.18 10.87
C GLN A 348 19.94 11.79 12.28
N ILE A 349 18.68 12.06 12.61
CA ILE A 349 18.10 11.67 13.90
C ILE A 349 18.15 10.16 14.07
N PHE A 350 17.79 9.39 13.04
CA PHE A 350 17.89 7.93 13.10
C PHE A 350 19.33 7.45 13.28
N ARG A 351 20.29 8.08 12.61
CA ARG A 351 21.71 7.76 12.74
C ARG A 351 22.23 8.03 14.14
N ASP A 352 21.94 9.19 14.71
CA ASP A 352 22.35 9.59 16.06
C ASP A 352 21.82 8.63 17.13
N ASN A 353 20.70 7.94 16.85
CA ASN A 353 20.04 7.02 17.76
C ASN A 353 20.24 5.55 17.38
N GLY A 354 21.21 5.23 16.51
CA GLY A 354 21.52 3.83 16.15
C GLY A 354 20.43 3.10 15.38
N MET A 355 19.46 3.83 14.79
CA MET A 355 18.34 3.29 14.01
C MET A 355 18.64 3.19 12.50
N THR A 356 19.84 3.53 12.07
CA THR A 356 20.31 3.32 10.69
C THR A 356 21.22 2.10 10.59
N MET A 357 21.30 1.50 9.41
CA MET A 357 22.38 0.57 9.12
C MET A 357 23.71 1.34 9.11
N GLY A 358 24.74 0.83 9.79
CA GLY A 358 26.07 1.45 9.90
C GLY A 358 26.90 1.35 8.61
N ILE A 359 26.25 1.45 7.45
CA ILE A 359 26.89 1.25 6.15
C ILE A 359 27.69 2.51 5.81
N ASN A 360 29.00 2.36 5.73
CA ASN A 360 29.91 3.43 5.33
C ASN A 360 30.18 3.39 3.82
N PHE A 361 30.48 4.57 3.27
CA PHE A 361 31.01 4.65 1.90
C PHE A 361 32.50 4.33 1.90
N SER A 362 32.86 3.41 1.03
CA SER A 362 34.23 3.16 0.62
C SER A 362 34.57 4.04 -0.58
N TYR A 363 35.86 4.32 -0.77
CA TYR A 363 36.34 5.12 -1.88
C TYR A 363 37.47 4.38 -2.59
N ALA A 364 37.46 4.40 -3.92
CA ALA A 364 38.51 3.79 -4.73
C ALA A 364 38.74 4.61 -6.01
N LYS A 365 39.90 4.39 -6.61
CA LYS A 365 40.19 4.88 -7.96
C LYS A 365 39.42 4.05 -8.98
N VAL A 366 38.76 4.72 -9.92
CA VAL A 366 37.92 4.11 -10.95
C VAL A 366 38.16 4.85 -12.26
N GLY A 367 38.83 4.19 -13.21
CA GLY A 367 39.29 4.83 -14.43
C GLY A 367 40.13 6.07 -14.10
N SER A 368 39.72 7.22 -14.66
CA SER A 368 40.34 8.52 -14.45
C SER A 368 39.88 9.26 -13.19
N ILE A 369 38.96 8.69 -12.40
CA ILE A 369 38.46 9.28 -11.16
C ILE A 369 39.28 8.73 -9.98
N GLU A 370 40.09 9.57 -9.33
CA GLU A 370 40.94 9.17 -8.19
C GLU A 370 40.15 8.69 -6.97
N ARG A 371 38.97 9.27 -6.74
CA ARG A 371 38.16 9.00 -5.54
C ARG A 371 36.68 8.87 -5.88
N PHE A 372 36.26 7.66 -6.24
CA PHE A 372 34.87 7.34 -6.54
C PHE A 372 34.19 6.59 -5.36
N PRO A 373 33.00 7.02 -4.92
CA PRO A 373 32.29 6.40 -3.81
C PRO A 373 31.57 5.10 -4.21
N TYR A 374 31.61 4.11 -3.33
CA TYR A 374 30.84 2.88 -3.46
C TYR A 374 30.54 2.30 -2.08
N ILE A 375 29.64 1.33 -2.03
CA ILE A 375 29.34 0.53 -0.83
C ILE A 375 30.05 -0.81 -1.02
N ASP A 376 30.94 -1.18 -0.09
CA ASP A 376 31.59 -2.49 -0.16
C ASP A 376 30.52 -3.59 0.04
N PRO A 377 30.36 -4.52 -0.92
CA PRO A 377 29.39 -5.60 -0.80
C PRO A 377 29.60 -6.47 0.45
N ARG A 378 30.84 -6.67 0.92
CA ARG A 378 31.14 -7.43 2.15
C ARG A 378 30.61 -6.70 3.36
N ASP A 379 31.05 -5.46 3.57
CA ASP A 379 30.61 -4.63 4.69
C ASP A 379 29.08 -4.52 4.72
N LEU A 380 28.46 -4.40 3.55
CA LEU A 380 27.00 -4.34 3.44
C LEU A 380 26.31 -5.61 3.96
N VAL A 381 26.75 -6.79 3.52
CA VAL A 381 26.10 -8.04 3.93
C VAL A 381 26.40 -8.41 5.38
N GLU A 382 27.62 -8.11 5.86
CA GLU A 382 28.01 -8.27 7.26
C GLU A 382 27.16 -7.37 8.16
N GLN A 383 27.04 -6.08 7.85
CA GLN A 383 26.21 -5.15 8.63
C GLN A 383 24.73 -5.54 8.66
N ILE A 384 24.20 -6.07 7.55
CA ILE A 384 22.81 -6.58 7.51
C ILE A 384 22.67 -7.84 8.36
N ALA A 385 23.67 -8.74 8.33
CA ALA A 385 23.68 -9.96 9.12
C ALA A 385 23.80 -9.67 10.63
N ASP A 386 24.74 -8.79 11.02
CA ASP A 386 25.02 -8.38 12.40
C ASP A 386 23.82 -7.70 13.06
N LYS A 387 22.98 -7.02 12.27
CA LYS A 387 21.71 -6.43 12.71
C LYS A 387 20.55 -7.45 12.75
N GLY A 388 20.85 -8.74 12.65
CA GLY A 388 19.89 -9.84 12.68
C GLY A 388 18.93 -9.88 11.47
N PHE A 389 19.28 -9.20 10.38
CA PHE A 389 18.55 -9.25 9.11
C PHE A 389 19.18 -10.24 8.12
N PHE A 390 19.90 -11.25 8.61
CA PHE A 390 20.61 -12.21 7.76
C PHE A 390 19.70 -12.94 6.75
N HIS A 391 18.44 -13.19 7.13
CA HIS A 391 17.40 -13.71 6.23
C HIS A 391 17.21 -12.88 4.93
N ARG A 392 17.56 -11.59 4.94
CA ARG A 392 17.52 -10.71 3.76
C ARG A 392 18.69 -10.95 2.83
N VAL A 393 19.87 -11.23 3.39
CA VAL A 393 21.07 -11.62 2.62
C VAL A 393 20.82 -12.97 1.95
N LEU A 394 20.29 -13.93 2.70
CA LEU A 394 19.97 -15.26 2.19
C LEU A 394 18.82 -15.27 1.17
N GLY A 395 17.85 -14.36 1.33
CA GLY A 395 16.56 -14.47 0.66
C GLY A 395 15.70 -15.63 1.17
N LEU A 396 16.03 -16.17 2.34
CA LEU A 396 15.45 -17.35 2.98
C LEU A 396 15.36 -17.14 4.49
N ARG A 397 14.58 -17.99 5.18
CA ARG A 397 14.69 -18.12 6.63
C ARG A 397 16.04 -18.72 7.00
N VAL A 398 16.64 -18.25 8.10
CA VAL A 398 17.96 -18.72 8.55
C VAL A 398 17.89 -20.21 8.90
N GLU A 399 16.79 -20.65 9.53
CA GLU A 399 16.63 -22.02 10.04
C GLU A 399 16.51 -23.07 8.92
N VAL A 400 16.18 -22.66 7.70
CA VAL A 400 16.05 -23.56 6.53
C VAL A 400 17.09 -23.27 5.46
N ALA A 401 18.02 -22.35 5.71
CA ALA A 401 18.95 -21.83 4.72
C ALA A 401 19.83 -22.94 4.12
N GLU A 402 20.53 -23.69 4.96
CA GLU A 402 21.45 -24.76 4.54
C GLU A 402 20.76 -25.81 3.65
N LYS A 403 19.64 -26.37 4.11
CA LYS A 403 18.83 -27.33 3.34
C LYS A 403 18.34 -26.75 2.01
N SER A 404 17.91 -25.49 2.02
CA SER A 404 17.42 -24.80 0.81
C SER A 404 18.52 -24.56 -0.21
N LEU A 405 19.72 -24.20 0.26
CA LEU A 405 20.87 -23.93 -0.59
C LEU A 405 21.39 -25.20 -1.22
N ILE A 406 21.46 -26.32 -0.48
CA ILE A 406 21.74 -27.64 -1.05
C ILE A 406 20.75 -27.96 -2.18
N LYS A 407 19.44 -27.85 -1.90
CA LYS A 407 18.39 -28.09 -2.91
C LYS A 407 18.53 -27.17 -4.13
N PHE A 408 18.90 -25.91 -3.93
CA PHE A 408 19.18 -24.97 -5.01
C PHE A 408 20.35 -25.44 -5.86
N TRP A 409 21.49 -25.76 -5.24
CA TRP A 409 22.71 -26.14 -5.95
C TRP A 409 22.59 -27.49 -6.65
N ASP A 410 21.88 -28.45 -6.08
CA ASP A 410 21.56 -29.72 -6.73
C ASP A 410 20.72 -29.49 -7.99
N THR A 411 19.69 -28.66 -7.89
CA THR A 411 18.86 -28.28 -9.05
C THR A 411 19.69 -27.52 -10.09
N PHE A 412 20.54 -26.59 -9.65
CA PHE A 412 21.41 -25.81 -10.52
C PHE A 412 22.44 -26.71 -11.23
N ARG A 413 22.97 -27.74 -10.55
CA ARG A 413 23.89 -28.72 -11.14
C ARG A 413 23.23 -29.57 -12.21
N LEU A 414 21.97 -29.97 -12.01
CA LEU A 414 21.21 -30.68 -13.04
C LEU A 414 21.03 -29.85 -14.31
N LEU A 415 20.81 -28.54 -14.15
CA LEU A 415 20.62 -27.62 -15.28
C LEU A 415 21.94 -27.18 -15.93
N HIS A 416 22.99 -27.03 -15.13
CA HIS A 416 24.30 -26.50 -15.54
C HIS A 416 25.44 -27.39 -15.04
N PRO A 417 25.53 -28.66 -15.47
CA PRO A 417 26.47 -29.63 -14.89
C PRO A 417 27.95 -29.27 -15.08
N ARG A 418 28.26 -28.39 -16.03
CA ARG A 418 29.61 -27.91 -16.35
C ARG A 418 29.95 -26.56 -15.74
N HIS A 419 29.06 -26.01 -14.90
CA HIS A 419 29.31 -24.70 -14.33
C HIS A 419 30.56 -24.74 -13.44
N PRO A 420 31.55 -23.83 -13.61
CA PRO A 420 32.84 -23.88 -12.91
C PRO A 420 32.77 -23.86 -11.38
N ILE A 421 31.62 -23.48 -10.81
CA ILE A 421 31.41 -23.52 -9.36
C ILE A 421 31.50 -24.94 -8.80
N PHE A 422 31.19 -25.97 -9.61
CA PHE A 422 31.23 -27.36 -9.18
C PHE A 422 32.62 -27.97 -9.20
N ASP A 423 33.58 -27.30 -9.85
CA ASP A 423 34.99 -27.67 -9.82
C ASP A 423 35.69 -27.13 -8.56
N GLN A 424 35.04 -26.21 -7.83
CA GLN A 424 35.56 -25.63 -6.60
C GLN A 424 35.20 -26.52 -5.41
N TYR A 425 36.18 -26.82 -4.56
CA TYR A 425 35.95 -27.54 -3.31
C TYR A 425 35.38 -26.58 -2.25
N MET A 426 34.05 -26.40 -2.27
CA MET A 426 33.33 -25.52 -1.34
C MET A 426 32.10 -26.21 -0.77
N ASP A 427 31.77 -25.81 0.46
CA ASP A 427 30.57 -26.24 1.13
C ASP A 427 29.33 -25.50 0.61
N MET A 428 28.57 -26.16 -0.28
CA MET A 428 27.42 -25.59 -0.98
C MET A 428 26.28 -25.16 -0.04
N GLN A 429 26.24 -25.66 1.20
CA GLN A 429 25.23 -25.23 2.19
C GLN A 429 25.47 -23.80 2.69
N HIS A 430 26.68 -23.26 2.49
CA HIS A 430 27.09 -21.91 2.87
C HIS A 430 27.43 -21.01 1.67
N VAL A 431 27.06 -21.39 0.45
CA VAL A 431 27.25 -20.59 -0.77
C VAL A 431 25.91 -20.02 -1.22
N ILE A 432 25.74 -18.70 -1.13
CA ILE A 432 24.48 -18.01 -1.44
C ILE A 432 24.48 -17.59 -2.92
N PRO A 433 23.50 -18.04 -3.72
CA PRO A 433 23.41 -17.67 -5.13
C PRO A 433 22.86 -16.27 -5.30
N TYR A 434 23.56 -15.44 -6.07
CA TYR A 434 23.19 -14.07 -6.38
C TYR A 434 23.20 -13.82 -7.88
N TYR A 435 22.38 -12.86 -8.30
CA TYR A 435 22.48 -12.23 -9.60
C TYR A 435 23.17 -10.88 -9.48
N PHE A 436 24.06 -10.61 -10.43
CA PHE A 436 24.45 -9.25 -10.73
C PHE A 436 23.22 -8.52 -11.30
N HIS A 437 22.93 -7.31 -10.83
CA HIS A 437 21.85 -6.47 -11.32
C HIS A 437 22.33 -5.09 -11.78
N GLY A 438 22.10 -4.80 -13.06
CA GLY A 438 22.36 -3.51 -13.68
C GLY A 438 21.07 -2.84 -14.14
N ASP A 439 20.86 -1.56 -13.85
CA ASP A 439 19.62 -0.86 -14.23
C ASP A 439 19.89 0.58 -14.67
N GLY A 440 19.02 1.09 -15.56
CA GLY A 440 19.02 2.46 -16.03
C GLY A 440 18.00 3.28 -15.25
N GLY A 441 18.48 4.26 -14.49
CA GLY A 441 17.64 5.13 -13.65
C GLY A 441 17.52 6.56 -14.17
N ARG A 442 16.71 7.34 -13.45
CA ARG A 442 16.67 8.80 -13.56
C ARG A 442 16.97 9.41 -12.19
N GLY A 443 18.02 10.21 -12.12
CA GLY A 443 18.38 11.00 -10.97
C GLY A 443 17.62 12.33 -10.90
N PHE A 444 18.12 13.22 -10.04
CA PHE A 444 17.62 14.59 -9.93
C PHE A 444 17.67 15.29 -11.29
N LYS A 445 16.72 16.19 -11.57
CA LYS A 445 16.56 16.86 -12.88
C LYS A 445 16.44 15.90 -14.09
N LYS A 446 16.01 14.64 -13.87
CA LYS A 446 15.82 13.62 -14.91
C LYS A 446 17.11 13.18 -15.60
N GLU A 447 18.28 13.45 -15.01
CA GLU A 447 19.55 12.99 -15.54
C GLU A 447 19.61 11.46 -15.51
N ALA A 448 20.13 10.84 -16.57
CA ALA A 448 20.26 9.40 -16.62
C ALA A 448 21.35 8.95 -15.63
N VAL A 449 21.12 7.81 -14.97
CA VAL A 449 22.08 7.16 -14.09
C VAL A 449 22.16 5.66 -14.42
N ASP A 450 23.34 5.07 -14.25
CA ASP A 450 23.52 3.62 -14.31
C ASP A 450 23.67 3.10 -12.87
N ILE A 451 22.88 2.09 -12.51
CA ILE A 451 22.80 1.54 -11.14
C ILE A 451 23.47 0.17 -11.12
N PHE A 452 24.43 -0.01 -10.21
CA PHE A 452 25.15 -1.25 -9.99
C PHE A 452 24.68 -1.84 -8.65
N SER A 453 24.10 -3.04 -8.67
CA SER A 453 23.49 -3.68 -7.49
C SER A 453 23.49 -5.19 -7.58
N MET A 454 23.39 -5.91 -6.47
CA MET A 454 23.28 -7.38 -6.47
C MET A 454 21.99 -7.84 -5.82
N ILE A 455 21.45 -8.98 -6.26
CA ILE A 455 20.15 -9.50 -5.84
C ILE A 455 20.30 -10.99 -5.48
N PRO A 456 19.89 -11.44 -4.29
CA PRO A 456 19.78 -12.87 -3.98
C PRO A 456 18.88 -13.57 -5.00
N CYS A 457 19.27 -14.75 -5.49
CA CYS A 457 18.41 -15.52 -6.41
C CYS A 457 17.12 -15.97 -5.70
N LEU A 458 17.23 -16.28 -4.42
CA LEU A 458 16.14 -16.77 -3.56
C LEU A 458 15.42 -15.61 -2.88
N GLY A 459 14.11 -15.76 -2.65
CA GLY A 459 13.30 -14.72 -2.04
C GLY A 459 11.84 -15.12 -1.82
N SER A 460 10.97 -14.12 -1.67
CA SER A 460 9.54 -14.32 -1.34
C SER A 460 8.67 -14.81 -2.51
N GLY A 461 9.28 -15.35 -3.56
CA GLY A 461 8.61 -15.82 -4.76
C GLY A 461 8.15 -14.68 -5.68
N SER A 462 7.18 -15.00 -6.53
CA SER A 462 6.55 -14.05 -7.46
C SER A 462 5.11 -13.74 -7.06
N ARG A 463 4.48 -12.76 -7.71
CA ARG A 463 3.03 -12.50 -7.53
C ARG A 463 2.18 -13.76 -7.77
N LYS A 464 2.57 -14.60 -8.74
CA LYS A 464 1.86 -15.83 -9.12
C LYS A 464 2.18 -17.02 -8.19
N ARG A 465 3.38 -17.04 -7.62
CA ARG A 465 3.87 -18.12 -6.73
C ARG A 465 4.58 -17.51 -5.52
N PRO A 466 3.84 -17.00 -4.53
CA PRO A 466 4.43 -16.50 -3.29
C PRO A 466 5.11 -17.61 -2.50
N VAL A 467 6.24 -17.27 -1.89
CA VAL A 467 6.86 -18.07 -0.84
C VAL A 467 6.91 -17.21 0.42
N HIS A 468 6.42 -17.76 1.53
CA HIS A 468 6.35 -17.05 2.80
C HIS A 468 7.69 -17.20 3.52
N LEU A 469 8.50 -16.13 3.49
CA LEU A 469 9.78 -16.09 4.21
C LEU A 469 9.60 -15.78 5.70
N ALA A 470 8.53 -15.07 6.07
CA ALA A 470 8.19 -14.88 7.47
C ALA A 470 7.28 -16.04 7.89
N GLY A 471 7.50 -16.62 9.07
CA GLY A 471 6.61 -17.61 9.70
C GLY A 471 5.20 -17.08 10.02
N SER A 472 4.72 -16.07 9.28
CA SER A 472 3.34 -15.63 9.36
C SER A 472 2.46 -16.74 8.79
N LYS A 473 1.57 -17.22 9.66
CA LYS A 473 0.58 -18.28 9.44
C LYS A 473 -0.25 -18.00 8.18
N ALA A 474 0.29 -18.30 7.00
CA ALA A 474 -0.50 -18.35 5.79
C ALA A 474 -1.52 -19.48 6.01
N LYS A 475 -2.78 -19.23 5.62
CA LYS A 475 -3.90 -20.19 5.74
C LYS A 475 -3.68 -21.52 5.00
N ARG A 476 -2.64 -21.64 4.18
CA ARG A 476 -2.12 -22.94 3.76
C ARG A 476 -1.24 -23.40 4.90
N SER A 477 -1.77 -24.32 5.71
CA SER A 477 -0.98 -25.06 6.69
C SER A 477 0.35 -25.42 6.03
N TYR A 478 1.39 -24.73 6.46
CA TYR A 478 2.73 -25.26 6.33
C TYR A 478 2.64 -26.53 7.16
N ASP A 479 2.43 -27.64 6.47
CA ASP A 479 2.44 -28.93 7.10
C ASP A 479 3.88 -29.11 7.57
N GLU A 480 4.10 -28.93 8.88
CA GLU A 480 5.44 -29.00 9.48
C GLU A 480 6.11 -30.35 9.21
N THR A 481 5.32 -31.35 8.84
CA THR A 481 5.78 -32.68 8.42
C THR A 481 6.30 -32.72 6.97
N ASN A 482 5.99 -31.71 6.15
CA ASN A 482 6.41 -31.67 4.77
C ASN A 482 7.83 -31.08 4.69
N GLU A 483 8.82 -31.96 4.74
CA GLU A 483 10.26 -31.69 4.61
C GLU A 483 10.64 -30.90 3.35
N ASP A 484 9.69 -30.70 2.42
CA ASP A 484 9.90 -29.98 1.18
C ASP A 484 10.02 -28.47 1.36
N CYS A 485 11.25 -28.01 1.53
CA CYS A 485 11.58 -26.60 1.44
C CYS A 485 11.24 -26.08 0.03
N THR A 486 10.23 -25.20 -0.05
CA THR A 486 9.79 -24.59 -1.31
C THR A 486 10.65 -23.36 -1.62
N LEU A 487 11.47 -23.44 -2.66
CA LEU A 487 12.31 -22.33 -3.10
C LEU A 487 11.49 -21.28 -3.87
N GLY A 488 11.65 -20.01 -3.49
CA GLY A 488 11.02 -18.87 -4.17
C GLY A 488 12.05 -17.99 -4.85
N ILE A 489 11.71 -17.42 -6.00
CA ILE A 489 12.54 -16.40 -6.67
C ILE A 489 12.39 -15.02 -6.01
N ASN A 490 13.40 -14.17 -6.05
CA ASN A 490 13.37 -12.85 -5.41
C ASN A 490 12.69 -11.75 -6.24
N LEU A 491 11.42 -11.94 -6.62
CA LEU A 491 10.65 -10.96 -7.40
C LEU A 491 9.57 -10.23 -6.59
N ARG A 492 9.48 -10.50 -5.29
CA ARG A 492 8.54 -9.86 -4.37
C ARG A 492 9.29 -9.18 -3.24
N GLY A 493 8.80 -8.02 -2.86
CA GLY A 493 9.35 -7.21 -1.79
C GLY A 493 9.68 -5.81 -2.28
N ILE A 494 10.15 -4.98 -1.37
CA ILE A 494 10.63 -3.64 -1.71
C ILE A 494 12.07 -3.77 -2.21
N THR A 495 12.40 -3.01 -3.25
CA THR A 495 13.73 -2.95 -3.87
C THR A 495 14.83 -2.76 -2.82
N ALA A 496 14.63 -1.88 -1.83
CA ALA A 496 15.58 -1.62 -0.75
C ALA A 496 15.90 -2.84 0.14
N THR A 497 15.03 -3.86 0.15
CA THR A 497 15.21 -5.09 0.95
C THR A 497 15.61 -6.31 0.12
N THR A 498 15.62 -6.17 -1.20
CA THR A 498 15.82 -7.27 -2.15
C THR A 498 16.98 -7.01 -3.11
N ARG A 499 17.43 -5.75 -3.22
CA ARG A 499 18.55 -5.33 -4.05
C ARG A 499 19.55 -4.56 -3.20
N PHE A 500 20.79 -5.01 -3.22
CA PHE A 500 21.90 -4.43 -2.47
C PHE A 500 22.71 -3.54 -3.39
N LEU A 501 22.69 -2.23 -3.13
CA LEU A 501 23.36 -1.24 -3.95
C LEU A 501 24.88 -1.34 -3.78
N PHE A 502 25.61 -1.34 -4.89
CA PHE A 502 27.06 -1.19 -4.90
C PHE A 502 27.43 0.28 -5.18
N THR A 503 26.97 0.84 -6.31
CA THR A 503 27.18 2.26 -6.62
C THR A 503 26.20 2.75 -7.70
N VAL A 504 26.22 4.06 -7.96
CA VAL A 504 25.44 4.74 -9.00
C VAL A 504 26.37 5.65 -9.81
N LEU A 505 26.39 5.48 -11.12
CA LEU A 505 27.15 6.32 -12.04
C LEU A 505 26.22 7.32 -12.73
N GLY A 506 26.43 8.61 -12.47
CA GLY A 506 25.71 9.69 -13.14
C GLY A 506 26.16 9.87 -14.60
N SER A 507 25.22 10.15 -15.51
CA SER A 507 25.54 10.35 -16.93
C SER A 507 26.50 11.50 -17.20
N LEU A 508 26.53 12.56 -16.37
CA LEU A 508 27.51 13.63 -16.49
C LEU A 508 28.92 13.14 -16.15
N VAL A 509 29.05 12.35 -15.07
CA VAL A 509 30.32 11.74 -14.67
C VAL A 509 30.80 10.77 -15.76
N ALA A 510 29.91 9.94 -16.29
CA ALA A 510 30.24 9.01 -17.37
C ALA A 510 30.67 9.71 -18.68
N LYS A 511 30.18 10.94 -18.95
CA LYS A 511 30.61 11.72 -20.12
C LYS A 511 32.00 12.32 -19.94
N ASN A 512 32.30 12.80 -18.73
CA ASN A 512 33.59 13.43 -18.41
C ASN A 512 34.70 12.39 -18.22
N HIS A 513 34.32 11.20 -17.77
CA HIS A 513 35.21 10.06 -17.48
C HIS A 513 34.71 8.82 -18.22
N PRO A 514 35.00 8.68 -19.52
CA PRO A 514 34.45 7.59 -20.34
C PRO A 514 34.91 6.20 -19.88
N ASP A 515 36.02 6.12 -19.15
CA ASP A 515 36.57 4.90 -18.56
C ASP A 515 36.00 4.57 -17.17
N ALA A 516 35.19 5.45 -16.57
CA ALA A 516 34.63 5.23 -15.24
C ALA A 516 33.71 4.01 -15.19
N PHE A 517 32.90 3.76 -16.23
CA PHE A 517 31.98 2.61 -16.24
C PHE A 517 32.73 1.29 -16.13
N ASP A 518 33.79 1.11 -16.93
CA ASP A 518 34.60 -0.11 -16.96
C ASP A 518 35.42 -0.25 -15.67
N GLY A 519 35.96 0.85 -15.16
CA GLY A 519 36.63 0.87 -13.86
C GLY A 519 35.71 0.48 -12.70
N ILE A 520 34.41 0.86 -12.74
CA ILE A 520 33.43 0.46 -11.73
C ILE A 520 33.17 -1.03 -11.84
N ALA A 521 32.98 -1.54 -13.05
CA ALA A 521 32.74 -2.95 -13.29
C ALA A 521 33.91 -3.82 -12.83
N GLU A 522 35.16 -3.40 -13.09
CA GLU A 522 36.36 -4.08 -12.63
C GLU A 522 36.47 -4.05 -11.10
N LEU A 523 36.30 -2.88 -10.47
CA LEU A 523 36.30 -2.74 -9.01
C LEU A 523 35.25 -3.66 -8.38
N TRP A 524 34.04 -3.68 -8.92
CA TRP A 524 32.97 -4.52 -8.39
C TRP A 524 33.30 -6.01 -8.55
N GLY A 525 33.82 -6.42 -9.71
CA GLY A 525 34.28 -7.79 -9.94
C GLY A 525 35.28 -8.26 -8.90
N LYS A 526 36.27 -7.42 -8.56
CA LYS A 526 37.25 -7.71 -7.50
C LYS A 526 36.60 -7.89 -6.13
N ARG A 527 35.64 -7.02 -5.77
CA ARG A 527 34.92 -7.12 -4.49
C ARG A 527 34.04 -8.37 -4.40
N LEU A 528 33.34 -8.71 -5.49
CA LEU A 528 32.54 -9.93 -5.56
C LEU A 528 33.42 -11.19 -5.54
N GLN A 529 34.61 -11.15 -6.15
CA GLN A 529 35.57 -12.25 -6.09
C GLN A 529 36.05 -12.50 -4.65
N SER A 530 36.36 -11.46 -3.88
CA SER A 530 36.72 -11.59 -2.47
C SER A 530 35.57 -12.20 -1.64
N LEU A 531 34.33 -11.72 -1.84
CA LEU A 531 33.13 -12.32 -1.24
C LEU A 531 32.91 -13.79 -1.60
N PHE A 532 33.34 -14.22 -2.77
CA PHE A 532 33.25 -15.61 -3.21
C PHE A 532 34.35 -16.48 -2.60
N LEU A 533 35.61 -16.03 -2.65
CA LEU A 533 36.76 -16.83 -2.22
C LEU A 533 36.89 -16.87 -0.68
N GLU A 534 36.87 -15.69 -0.07
CA GLU A 534 37.09 -15.52 1.37
C GLU A 534 35.78 -15.60 2.16
N GLY A 535 34.67 -15.15 1.58
CA GLY A 535 33.37 -15.12 2.24
C GLY A 535 33.19 -13.94 3.21
N PHE A 536 32.24 -14.08 4.11
CA PHE A 536 31.95 -13.19 5.24
C PHE A 536 31.44 -14.02 6.43
N TRP A 537 31.62 -13.55 7.66
CA TRP A 537 31.22 -14.27 8.87
C TRP A 537 29.79 -13.91 9.29
N ALA A 538 28.93 -14.90 9.47
CA ALA A 538 27.57 -14.69 9.98
C ALA A 538 27.03 -15.98 10.63
N HIS A 539 26.31 -15.84 11.74
CA HIS A 539 25.68 -16.97 12.45
C HIS A 539 26.64 -18.15 12.75
N GLY A 540 27.90 -17.84 13.09
CA GLY A 540 28.90 -18.84 13.46
C GLY A 540 29.54 -19.60 12.30
N ASN A 541 29.25 -19.23 11.05
CA ASN A 541 29.80 -19.85 9.85
C ASN A 541 30.36 -18.81 8.87
N THR A 542 31.26 -19.24 7.99
CA THR A 542 31.72 -18.45 6.85
C THR A 542 30.81 -18.68 5.65
N TRP A 543 30.06 -17.65 5.28
CA TRP A 543 29.18 -17.65 4.12
C TRP A 543 29.87 -17.04 2.90
N ARG A 544 29.59 -17.57 1.72
CA ARG A 544 30.14 -17.08 0.45
C ARG A 544 29.02 -16.63 -0.47
N ILE A 545 29.29 -15.68 -1.35
CA ILE A 545 28.34 -15.25 -2.37
C ILE A 545 28.83 -15.65 -3.74
N ALA A 546 28.04 -16.44 -4.46
CA ALA A 546 28.33 -16.85 -5.82
C ALA A 546 27.43 -16.12 -6.82
N ILE A 547 28.04 -15.42 -7.77
CA ILE A 547 27.30 -14.77 -8.86
C ILE A 547 27.01 -15.82 -9.94
N VAL A 548 25.77 -16.27 -10.02
CA VAL A 548 25.34 -17.33 -10.97
C VAL A 548 24.77 -16.77 -12.26
N GLY A 549 24.56 -15.46 -12.33
CA GLY A 549 24.01 -14.84 -13.53
C GLY A 549 23.95 -13.33 -13.45
N PHE A 550 23.43 -12.76 -14.54
CA PHE A 550 23.30 -11.33 -14.72
C PHE A 550 21.87 -10.99 -15.15
N THR A 551 21.28 -10.00 -14.50
CA THR A 551 19.99 -9.41 -14.83
C THR A 551 20.15 -7.91 -15.03
N GLY A 552 19.43 -7.33 -15.98
CA GLY A 552 19.43 -5.89 -16.13
C GLY A 552 18.65 -5.40 -17.32
N ASP A 553 18.49 -4.09 -17.40
CA ASP A 553 17.88 -3.46 -18.57
C ASP A 553 18.81 -3.59 -19.80
N SER A 554 18.21 -3.61 -20.99
CA SER A 554 18.97 -3.80 -22.23
C SER A 554 20.07 -2.74 -22.46
N PRO A 555 19.87 -1.43 -22.15
CA PRO A 555 20.94 -0.45 -22.25
C PRO A 555 22.15 -0.79 -21.36
N PHE A 556 21.93 -1.14 -20.09
CA PHE A 556 23.01 -1.48 -19.18
C PHE A 556 23.72 -2.75 -19.64
N VAL A 557 22.96 -3.80 -19.98
CA VAL A 557 23.50 -5.08 -20.49
C VAL A 557 24.42 -4.85 -21.70
N LYS A 558 24.00 -3.97 -22.62
CA LYS A 558 24.80 -3.62 -23.79
C LYS A 558 26.13 -2.99 -23.39
N LYS A 559 26.12 -2.04 -22.44
CA LYS A 559 27.32 -1.34 -21.98
C LYS A 559 28.30 -2.33 -21.33
N ILE A 560 27.85 -3.09 -20.33
CA ILE A 560 28.74 -3.96 -19.55
C ILE A 560 29.32 -5.13 -20.34
N ALA A 561 28.60 -5.65 -21.33
CA ALA A 561 29.11 -6.71 -22.19
C ALA A 561 29.82 -6.18 -23.46
N HIS A 562 30.09 -4.87 -23.54
CA HIS A 562 30.67 -4.20 -24.70
C HIS A 562 30.02 -4.59 -26.03
N MET A 563 28.69 -4.72 -26.03
CA MET A 563 27.97 -5.23 -27.19
C MET A 563 27.93 -4.20 -28.32
N THR A 564 28.52 -4.56 -29.45
CA THR A 564 28.51 -3.75 -30.69
C THR A 564 27.15 -3.76 -31.39
N ARG A 565 26.30 -4.77 -31.12
CA ARG A 565 24.98 -4.97 -31.72
C ARG A 565 23.90 -5.03 -30.65
N SER A 566 22.83 -4.22 -30.79
CA SER A 566 21.74 -4.15 -29.81
C SER A 566 20.46 -3.55 -30.40
N PHE A 567 19.31 -3.78 -29.76
CA PHE A 567 18.04 -3.11 -30.13
C PHE A 567 18.14 -1.58 -30.08
N HIS A 568 19.04 -1.03 -29.27
CA HIS A 568 19.31 0.42 -29.21
C HIS A 568 19.90 0.97 -30.50
N ASN A 569 20.51 0.11 -31.32
CA ASN A 569 21.07 0.49 -32.60
C ASN A 569 20.05 0.35 -33.75
N VAL A 570 18.80 -0.05 -33.49
CA VAL A 570 17.77 -0.28 -34.52
C VAL A 570 17.17 1.04 -35.04
N ARG A 571 16.77 1.09 -36.32
CA ARG A 571 16.19 2.26 -36.98
C ARG A 571 14.89 2.60 -36.25
N LYS A 572 14.84 3.79 -35.65
CA LYS A 572 13.63 4.30 -34.99
C LYS A 572 12.63 4.91 -35.97
N ALA A 573 13.07 5.27 -37.18
CA ALA A 573 12.25 5.85 -38.22
C ALA A 573 12.49 5.14 -39.55
N ALA A 574 11.42 4.91 -40.32
CA ALA A 574 11.48 4.25 -41.63
C ALA A 574 12.39 4.99 -42.62
N SER A 575 12.49 6.32 -42.51
CA SER A 575 13.29 7.19 -43.38
C SER A 575 14.79 7.20 -43.06
N SER A 576 15.22 6.59 -41.96
CA SER A 576 16.63 6.64 -41.57
C SER A 576 17.48 5.84 -42.57
N LYS A 577 18.43 6.51 -43.23
CA LYS A 577 19.37 5.87 -44.17
C LYS A 577 20.61 5.25 -43.49
N ARG A 578 20.75 5.39 -42.17
CA ARG A 578 21.94 4.91 -41.44
C ARG A 578 22.06 3.38 -41.58
N ASN A 579 23.23 2.89 -41.97
CA ASN A 579 23.52 1.45 -42.00
C ASN A 579 23.42 0.89 -40.58
N GLN A 580 22.56 -0.11 -40.44
CA GLN A 580 22.25 -0.74 -39.16
C GLN A 580 23.29 -1.84 -38.91
N PRO A 581 24.02 -1.84 -37.79
CA PRO A 581 24.93 -2.93 -37.47
C PRO A 581 24.21 -4.27 -37.18
N GLY A 582 22.88 -4.33 -37.30
CA GLY A 582 22.04 -5.47 -36.94
C GLY A 582 21.83 -5.58 -35.43
N CYS A 583 20.79 -6.30 -35.02
CA CYS A 583 20.68 -6.81 -33.65
C CYS A 583 21.44 -8.14 -33.60
N CYS A 584 22.23 -8.39 -32.56
CA CYS A 584 22.84 -9.71 -32.38
C CYS A 584 21.70 -10.70 -32.16
N MET A 585 21.56 -11.78 -32.95
CA MET A 585 20.56 -12.81 -32.63
C MET A 585 20.87 -13.49 -31.29
N MET A 586 22.12 -13.44 -30.82
CA MET A 586 22.42 -13.85 -29.45
C MET A 586 21.80 -12.93 -28.38
N LEU A 587 21.21 -11.77 -28.70
CA LEU A 587 20.37 -11.02 -27.75
C LEU A 587 18.95 -11.60 -27.63
N LEU A 588 18.44 -12.27 -28.67
CA LEU A 588 17.26 -13.14 -28.55
C LEU A 588 17.62 -14.42 -27.79
N ALA A 589 18.85 -14.89 -27.95
CA ALA A 589 19.34 -16.04 -27.21
C ALA A 589 19.76 -15.69 -25.77
N LEU A 590 20.29 -14.52 -25.41
CA LEU A 590 20.84 -14.24 -24.07
C LEU A 590 19.78 -14.26 -22.96
N SER A 591 18.50 -14.05 -23.27
CA SER A 591 17.38 -14.34 -22.36
C SER A 591 17.14 -15.86 -22.15
N SER A 592 17.76 -16.71 -22.97
CA SER A 592 17.65 -18.17 -23.07
C SER A 592 19.00 -18.94 -23.12
N TRP A 593 20.18 -18.28 -23.13
CA TRP A 593 21.48 -18.85 -23.55
C TRP A 593 22.56 -18.71 -22.47
N LEU A 594 22.39 -17.79 -21.51
CA LEU A 594 23.18 -17.80 -20.26
C LEU A 594 22.94 -19.08 -19.42
N SER A 595 21.96 -19.90 -19.80
CA SER A 595 21.67 -21.20 -19.20
C SER A 595 22.41 -22.39 -19.85
N ASN A 596 23.23 -22.23 -20.90
CA ASN A 596 23.73 -23.42 -21.61
C ASN A 596 25.20 -23.46 -22.04
N ARG A 597 26.01 -22.42 -21.79
CA ARG A 597 27.48 -22.53 -21.86
C ARG A 597 28.17 -21.53 -20.94
N ARG A 598 28.55 -21.97 -19.75
CA ARG A 598 29.89 -21.79 -19.19
C ARG A 598 30.27 -23.10 -18.53
#